data_AF-A0A7C3U021-F1
#
_entry.id   AF-A0A7C3U021-F1
#
_cell.length_a   1.000
_cell.length_b   1.000
_cell.length_c   1.000
_cell.angle_alpha   90.00
_cell.angle_beta   90.00
_cell.angle_gamma   90.00
#
_symmetry.space_group_name_H-M   'P 1'
#
loop_
_entity.id
_entity.type
_entity.pdbx_description
1 polymer ?
#
loop_
_entity_poly.entity_id
_entity_poly.type
_entity_poly.pdbx_seq_one_letter_code
_entity_poly.pdbx_strand_id
1 'polypeptide(L)' 'MEERERQKKIVREFMKRWGERFDLYSKYIEDFKIPRILIDRNLSPMEFKKLWNELVEEIKREETQEI' A
#
# COMPACT_ATOMS: atom_id res chain seq x y z
N MET A 1 -12.92 -1.79 12.86
CA MET A 1 -12.02 -2.22 11.77
C MET A 1 -10.62 -2.01 12.29
N GLU A 2 -9.80 -3.06 12.34
CA GLU A 2 -8.40 -2.91 12.76
C GLU A 2 -7.68 -1.94 11.81
N GLU A 3 -6.78 -1.11 12.36
CA GLU A 3 -6.02 -0.12 11.60
C GLU A 3 -5.28 -0.75 10.41
N ARG A 4 -4.76 -1.98 10.59
CA ARG A 4 -4.08 -2.73 9.54
C ARG A 4 -5.01 -3.03 8.36
N GLU A 5 -6.23 -3.49 8.62
CA GLU A 5 -7.20 -3.77 7.57
C GLU A 5 -7.66 -2.50 6.84
N ARG A 6 -7.75 -1.37 7.55
CA ARG A 6 -8.00 -0.06 6.92
C ARG A 6 -6.87 0.28 5.94
N GLN A 7 -5.62 0.12 6.35
CA GLN A 7 -4.44 0.38 5.52
C GLN A 7 -4.40 -0.53 4.29
N LYS A 8 -4.61 -1.84 4.47
CA LYS A 8 -4.68 -2.79 3.36
C LYS A 8 -5.79 -2.45 2.38
N LYS A 9 -6.96 -2.02 2.87
CA LYS A 9 -8.05 -1.57 2.00
C LYS A 9 -7.62 -0.41 1.09
N ILE A 10 -6.88 0.56 1.62
CA ILE A 10 -6.34 1.68 0.82
C ILE A 10 -5.36 1.16 -0.23
N VAL A 11 -4.44 0.26 0.13
CA VAL A 11 -3.47 -0.33 -0.80
C VAL A 11 -4.18 -1.12 -1.91
N ARG A 12 -5.20 -1.93 -1.57
CA ARG A 12 -6.03 -2.66 -2.55
C ARG A 12 -6.72 -1.72 -3.55
N GLU A 13 -7.26 -0.59 -3.09
CA GLU A 13 -7.85 0.41 -3.99
C GLU A 13 -6.79 1.04 -4.92
N PHE A 14 -5.57 1.25 -4.42
CA PHE A 14 -4.45 1.68 -5.26
C PHE A 14 -4.03 0.60 -6.28
N MET A 15 -3.96 -0.67 -5.88
CA MET A 15 -3.67 -1.79 -6.76
C MET A 15 -4.71 -1.88 -7.88
N LYS A 16 -6.00 -1.82 -7.56
CA LYS A 16 -7.09 -1.82 -8.54
C LYS A 16 -7.01 -0.64 -9.50
N ARG A 17 -6.74 0.57 -8.98
CA ARG A 17 -6.68 1.79 -9.78
C ARG A 17 -5.57 1.76 -10.83
N TRP A 18 -4.41 1.22 -10.45
CA TRP A 18 -3.22 1.22 -11.31
C TRP A 18 -3.03 -0.08 -12.09
N GLY A 19 -3.69 -1.18 -11.69
CA GLY A 19 -3.65 -2.47 -12.37
C GLY A 19 -2.22 -2.91 -12.65
N GLU A 20 -1.92 -3.21 -13.91
CA GLU A 20 -0.58 -3.63 -14.37
C GLU A 20 0.52 -2.58 -14.11
N ARG A 21 0.16 -1.31 -13.96
CA ARG A 21 1.13 -0.23 -13.67
C ARG A 21 1.41 -0.10 -12.18
N PHE A 22 0.73 -0.87 -11.32
CA PHE A 22 0.88 -0.76 -9.87
C PHE A 22 2.33 -0.86 -9.42
N ASP A 23 3.08 -1.87 -9.90
CA ASP A 23 4.47 -2.07 -9.48
C ASP A 23 5.36 -0.88 -9.87
N LEU A 24 5.10 -0.26 -11.03
CA LEU A 24 5.80 0.95 -11.47
C LEU A 24 5.54 2.12 -10.53
N TYR A 25 4.27 2.39 -10.18
CA TYR A 25 3.92 3.51 -9.30
C TYR A 25 4.31 3.25 -7.84
N SER A 26 4.22 1.99 -7.39
CA SER A 26 4.62 1.54 -6.06
C SER A 26 6.11 1.80 -5.80
N LYS A 27 6.96 1.70 -6.82
CA LYS A 27 8.40 1.97 -6.73
C LYS A 27 8.73 3.40 -6.27
N TYR A 28 7.88 4.35 -6.60
CA TYR A 28 8.03 5.79 -6.31
C TYR A 28 7.04 6.29 -5.25
N ILE A 29 6.41 5.39 -4.50
CA ILE A 29 5.29 5.73 -3.63
C ILE A 29 5.66 6.76 -2.55
N GLU A 30 6.93 6.82 -2.14
CA GLU A 30 7.44 7.81 -1.18
C GLU A 30 7.21 9.27 -1.61
N ASP A 31 7.12 9.54 -2.92
CA ASP A 31 6.87 10.87 -3.47
C ASP A 31 5.38 11.23 -3.47
N PHE A 32 4.50 10.24 -3.26
CA PHE A 32 3.05 10.42 -3.32
C PHE A 32 2.50 10.85 -1.96
N LYS A 33 2.10 12.12 -1.87
CA LYS A 33 1.56 12.70 -0.64
C LYS A 33 0.20 12.10 -0.22
N ILE A 34 -0.66 11.78 -1.18
CA ILE A 34 -2.04 11.31 -0.90
C ILE A 34 -2.05 9.91 -0.25
N PRO A 35 -1.42 8.86 -0.82
CA PRO A 35 -1.30 7.54 -0.19
C PRO A 35 -0.78 7.61 1.24
N ARG A 36 0.28 8.40 1.45
CA ARG A 36 0.89 8.59 2.76
C ARG A 36 -0.11 9.17 3.76
N ILE A 37 -0.82 10.24 3.41
CA ILE A 37 -1.84 10.85 4.29
C ILE A 37 -2.97 9.87 4.61
N LEU A 38 -3.40 9.06 3.64
CA LEU A 38 -4.48 8.11 3.82
C LEU A 38 -4.08 6.93 4.74
N ILE A 39 -2.83 6.48 4.64
CA ILE A 39 -2.31 5.35 5.43
C ILE A 39 -1.85 5.83 6.80
N ASP A 40 -0.89 6.76 6.83
CA ASP A 40 -0.43 7.42 8.05
C ASP A 40 0.32 8.72 7.72
N ARG A 41 -0.30 9.84 8.09
CA ARG A 41 0.21 11.19 7.84
C ARG A 41 1.52 11.52 8.57
N ASN A 42 1.86 10.78 9.62
CA ASN A 42 2.99 11.10 10.49
C ASN A 42 4.29 10.44 10.03
N LEU A 43 4.23 9.51 9.07
CA LEU A 43 5.41 8.79 8.60
C LEU A 43 6.29 9.69 7.73
N SER A 44 7.59 9.59 7.94
CA SER A 44 8.57 10.05 6.94
C SER A 44 8.38 9.27 5.63
N PRO A 45 8.86 9.81 4.49
CA PRO A 45 8.76 9.10 3.22
C PRO A 45 9.36 7.69 3.25
N MET A 46 10.46 7.50 3.99
CA MET A 46 11.16 6.22 4.09
C MET A 46 10.38 5.21 4.96
N GLU A 47 9.83 5.64 6.09
CA GLU A 47 8.96 4.80 6.93
C GLU A 47 7.68 4.41 6.19
N PHE A 48 7.11 5.37 5.45
CA PHE A 48 5.94 5.12 4.62
C PHE A 48 6.23 4.09 3.52
N LYS A 49 7.36 4.20 2.81
CA LYS A 49 7.78 3.22 1.80
C LYS A 49 7.91 1.81 2.40
N LYS A 50 8.49 1.71 3.60
CA LYS A 50 8.61 0.43 4.31
C LYS A 50 7.24 -0.16 4.63
N LEU A 51 6.37 0.61 5.27
CA LEU A 51 5.01 0.20 5.59
C LEU A 51 4.22 -0.21 4.34
N TRP A 52 4.35 0.56 3.26
CA TRP A 52 3.70 0.28 1.99
C TRP A 52 4.11 -1.08 1.44
N ASN A 53 5.42 -1.36 1.40
CA ASN A 53 5.92 -2.65 0.92
C ASN A 53 5.43 -3.82 1.78
N GLU A 54 5.43 -3.67 3.11
CA GLU A 54 4.90 -4.68 4.03
C GLU A 54 3.42 -4.97 3.75
N LEU A 55 2.59 -3.93 3.58
CA LEU A 55 1.17 -4.08 3.26
C LEU A 55 0.96 -4.77 1.91
N VAL A 56 1.76 -4.43 0.89
CA VAL A 56 1.69 -5.06 -0.43
C VAL A 56 2.05 -6.54 -0.35
N GLU A 57 3.10 -6.90 0.39
CA GLU A 57 3.48 -8.31 0.57
C GLU A 57 2.41 -9.09 1.32
N GLU A 58 1.83 -8.52 2.38
CA GLU A 58 0.72 -9.15 3.11
C GLU A 58 -0.47 -9.42 2.20
N ILE A 59 -0.92 -8.41 1.44
CA ILE A 59 -2.04 -8.55 0.49
C ILE A 59 -1.73 -9.62 -0.55
N LYS A 60 -0.53 -9.62 -1.14
CA LYS A 60 -0.13 -10.64 -2.12
C LYS A 60 -0.14 -12.04 -1.53
N ARG A 61 0.29 -12.22 -0.27
CA ARG A 61 0.25 -13.52 0.42
C ARG A 61 -1.18 -13.98 0.68
N GLU A 62 -2.04 -13.09 1.16
CA GLU A 62 -3.47 -13.38 1.38
C GLU A 62 -4.15 -13.81 0.08
N GLU A 63 -3.99 -13.03 -0.99
CA GLU A 63 -4.63 -13.30 -2.28
C GLU A 63 -4.06 -14.55 -2.98
N THR A 64 -2.79 -14.90 -2.74
CA THR A 64 -2.19 -16.13 -3.29
C THR A 64 -2.65 -17.38 -2.53
N GLN A 65 -2.98 -17.28 -1.24
CA GLN A 65 -3.45 -18.41 -0.42
C GLN A 65 -4.94 -18.72 -0.61
N GLU A 66 -5.71 -17.83 -1.24
CA GLU A 66 -7.12 -18.07 -1.60
C GLU A 66 -7.31 -18.86 -2.92
N ILE A 67 -6.22 -19.38 -3.52
CA ILE A 67 -6.22 -20.23 -4.73
C ILE A 67 -5.90 -21.68 -4.36
#